data_AF-A0A966MI29-F1
#
_entry.id   AF-A0A966MI29-F1
#
_cell.length_a   1.000
_cell.length_b   1.000
_cell.length_c   1.000
_cell.angle_alpha   90.00
_cell.angle_beta   90.00
_cell.angle_gamma   90.00
#
_symmetry.space_group_name_H-M   'P 1'
#
loop_
_entity.id
_entity.type
_entity.pdbx_description
1 polymer ?
#
loop_
_entity_poly.entity_id
_entity_poly.type
_entity_poly.pdbx_seq_one_letter_code
_entity_poly.pdbx_strand_id
1 'polypeptide(L)' 'MATIHASAIVDPKAQLADNVVIGPYAVIGPHVSLGSGCS' A
#
# COMPACT_ATOMS: atom_id res chain seq x y z
N MET A 1 -0.18 6.77 9.14
CA MET A 1 0.53 5.51 8.85
C MET A 1 -0.35 4.61 7.99
N ALA A 2 0.24 3.91 7.02
CA ALA A 2 -0.46 2.91 6.21
C ALA A 2 -0.58 1.58 6.96
N THR A 3 -1.72 0.91 6.83
CA THR A 3 -1.98 -0.42 7.40
C THR A 3 -1.76 -1.46 6.32
N ILE A 4 -0.68 -2.24 6.44
CA ILE A 4 -0.29 -3.23 5.44
C ILE A 4 -0.54 -4.62 6.01
N HIS A 5 -1.37 -5.43 5.35
CA HIS A 5 -1.55 -6.82 5.73
C HIS A 5 -0.24 -7.60 5.53
N ALA A 6 0.07 -8.56 6.41
CA ALA A 6 1.33 -9.31 6.39
C ALA A 6 1.55 -10.14 5.10
N SER A 7 0.47 -10.50 4.39
CA SER A 7 0.55 -11.19 3.09
C SER A 7 0.58 -10.26 1.88
N ALA A 8 0.49 -8.94 2.08
CA ALA A 8 0.61 -7.98 1.00
C ALA A 8 2.08 -7.80 0.61
N ILE A 9 2.32 -7.66 -0.69
CA ILE A 9 3.65 -7.41 -1.23
C ILE A 9 3.66 -5.97 -1.71
N VAL A 10 4.48 -5.14 -1.07
CA VAL A 10 4.60 -3.72 -1.38
C VAL A 10 6.03 -3.44 -1.79
N ASP A 11 6.22 -2.97 -3.01
CA ASP A 11 7.52 -2.52 -3.47
C ASP A 11 7.97 -1.27 -2.67
N PRO A 12 9.22 -1.21 -2.19
CA PRO A 12 9.71 -0.07 -1.41
C PRO A 12 9.73 1.26 -2.19
N LYS A 13 9.62 1.23 -3.53
CA LYS A 13 9.48 2.42 -4.37
C LYS A 13 8.04 2.91 -4.50
N ALA A 14 7.07 2.22 -3.90
CA ALA A 14 5.69 2.68 -3.84
C ALA A 14 5.55 3.86 -2.88
N GLN A 15 4.71 4.83 -3.24
CA GLN A 15 4.34 5.93 -2.37
C GLN A 15 2.97 5.67 -1.75
N LEU A 16 2.92 5.68 -0.41
CA LEU A 16 1.72 5.42 0.37
C LEU A 16 1.42 6.66 1.20
N ALA A 17 0.27 7.28 0.95
CA ALA A 17 -0.23 8.35 1.81
C ALA A 17 -0.67 7.81 3.19
N ASP A 18 -0.93 8.73 4.12
CA ASP A 18 -1.50 8.38 5.41
C ASP A 18 -2.92 7.81 5.28
N ASN A 19 -3.25 6.87 6.18
CA ASN A 19 -4.55 6.18 6.23
C ASN A 19 -4.86 5.30 5.00
N VAL A 20 -3.83 4.82 4.30
CA VAL A 20 -4.01 3.75 3.31
C VAL A 20 -4.16 2.41 4.01
N VAL A 21 -5.10 1.58 3.56
CA VAL A 21 -5.25 0.19 4.00
C VAL A 21 -4.91 -0.72 2.82
N ILE A 22 -4.05 -1.72 3.04
CA ILE A 22 -3.68 -2.71 2.03
C ILE A 22 -4.15 -4.08 2.51
N GLY A 23 -5.10 -4.65 1.78
CA GLY A 23 -5.67 -5.97 2.06
C GLY A 23 -4.72 -7.15 1.80
N PRO A 24 -5.10 -8.36 2.25
CA PRO A 24 -4.33 -9.57 2.01
C PRO A 24 -4.17 -9.86 0.51
N TYR A 25 -2.99 -10.37 0.13
CA TYR A 25 -2.63 -10.73 -1.25
C TYR A 25 -2.61 -9.56 -2.25
N ALA A 26 -2.67 -8.32 -1.78
CA ALA A 26 -2.45 -7.16 -2.62
C ALA A 26 -0.98 -7.08 -3.05
N VAL A 27 -0.77 -6.69 -4.30
CA VAL A 27 0.58 -6.50 -4.88
C VAL A 27 0.69 -5.07 -5.38
N ILE A 28 1.51 -4.27 -4.71
CA ILE A 28 1.79 -2.88 -5.09
C ILE A 28 3.17 -2.83 -5.73
N GLY A 29 3.18 -2.53 -7.04
CA GLY A 29 4.41 -2.45 -7.82
C GLY A 29 5.20 -1.15 -7.61
N PRO A 30 6.42 -1.10 -8.14
CA PRO A 30 7.22 0.13 -8.14
C PRO A 30 6.48 1.24 -8.89
N HIS A 31 6.63 2.48 -8.43
CA HIS A 31 6.06 3.70 -9.05
C HIS A 31 4.54 3.84 -8.92
N VAL A 32 3.90 3.03 -8.08
CA VAL A 32 2.50 3.24 -7.67
C VAL A 32 2.44 4.31 -6.57
N SER A 33 1.43 5.18 -6.65
CA SER A 33 1.15 6.17 -5.61
C SER A 33 -0.30 6.01 -5.14
N LEU A 34 -0.49 5.67 -3.86
CA LEU A 34 -1.80 5.52 -3.23
C LEU A 34 -2.13 6.77 -2.42
N GLY A 35 -3.25 7.41 -2.79
CA GLY A 35 -3.76 8.60 -2.13
C GLY A 35 -4.40 8.30 -0.77
N SER A 36 -4.56 9.36 0.03
CA SER A 36 -5.13 9.29 1.38
C SER A 36 -6.56 8.72 1.33
N GLY A 37 -6.87 7.76 2.21
CA GLY A 37 -8.21 7.14 2.29
C GLY A 37 -8.48 6.03 1.26
N CYS A 38 -7.45 5.56 0.55
CA CYS A 38 -7.54 4.36 -0.29
C CYS A 38 -7.51 3.08 0.57
N SER A 39 -8.31 2.08 0.18
CA SER A 39 -8.42 0.77 0.85
C SER A 39 -8.35 -0.39 -0.13
#